data_AF-A0A1D2WFK0-F1
#
_entry.id   AF-A0A1D2WFK0-F1
#
_cell.length_a   1.000
_cell.length_b   1.000
_cell.length_c   1.000
_cell.angle_alpha   90.00
_cell.angle_beta   90.00
_cell.angle_gamma   90.00
#
_symmetry.space_group_name_H-M   'P 1'
#
loop_
_entity.id
_entity.type
_entity.pdbx_description
1 polymer ?
#
loop_
_entity_poly.entity_id
_entity_poly.type
_entity_poly.pdbx_seq_one_letter_code
_entity_poly.pdbx_strand_id
1 'polypeptide(L)'
;MKKLSNPYVFIGVLLLTVIVSGLMCNITTANTNNTNSIMVANGSTVVSGDLLIDTQNMKKVPLFAEPGNILRPIKNRDFSTAYMSLITGAAPKDVIKNNSYITANGRISSKLDGPAKVNIDENGKVSLNAPKSMIWGYKLPYTVAVKNGDSINLVQNNKTIKTLKESEINNDTVPTDFVSANSLKTWFETANDGNNVTVDYYLGNFNDNRTGVYGEKNISHLFGNDTYTYMRNYTAYAPVLVYEHNATENEISNATSTVRDLAGYPTQVRAANAKEFANGWNNTIVPPHSTAHGKENVSFTPIVESEATSGSATHGVCPAGISLRDAIVALGNPLPVGMSAGDEAILYEYRPTIDVAISNNRDYPIKVVMWSEGDGGSTQIFTKIYELKDNATYTDTNSTSNSTSDTDSTNESSV
;
A
#
# COMPACT_ATOMS: atom_id res chain seq x y z
N MET A 1 51.66 -28.62 -20.17
CA MET A 1 50.36 -28.48 -19.47
C MET A 1 49.52 -29.73 -19.74
N LYS A 2 49.46 -30.69 -18.80
CA LYS A 2 48.61 -31.88 -18.93
C LYS A 2 47.17 -31.49 -18.61
N LYS A 3 46.24 -31.72 -19.52
CA LYS A 3 44.79 -31.56 -19.30
C LYS A 3 44.36 -32.45 -18.13
N LEU A 4 43.83 -31.83 -17.07
CA LEU A 4 43.08 -32.51 -16.02
C LEU A 4 41.77 -33.02 -16.62
N SER A 5 41.78 -34.25 -17.14
CA SER A 5 40.65 -34.88 -17.84
C SER A 5 39.75 -35.71 -16.92
N ASN A 6 39.95 -35.66 -15.61
CA ASN A 6 39.16 -36.42 -14.65
C ASN A 6 38.49 -35.48 -13.62
N PRO A 7 37.15 -35.35 -13.61
CA PRO A 7 36.43 -34.46 -12.69
C PRO A 7 36.66 -34.82 -11.22
N TYR A 8 36.94 -36.08 -10.90
CA TYR A 8 37.27 -36.52 -9.54
C TYR A 8 38.65 -36.05 -9.07
N VAL A 9 39.60 -35.86 -10.00
CA VAL A 9 40.92 -35.29 -9.69
C VAL A 9 40.80 -33.78 -9.48
N PHE A 10 39.94 -33.11 -10.23
CA PHE A 10 39.65 -31.69 -10.01
C PHE A 10 38.99 -31.46 -8.65
N ILE A 11 37.99 -32.28 -8.29
CA ILE A 11 37.34 -32.27 -6.97
C ILE A 11 38.34 -32.62 -5.85
N GLY A 12 39.22 -33.61 -6.08
CA GLY A 12 40.25 -34.02 -5.12
C GLY A 12 41.30 -32.93 -4.87
N VAL A 13 41.74 -32.21 -5.91
CA VAL A 13 42.64 -31.06 -5.79
C VAL A 13 41.93 -29.89 -5.10
N LEU A 14 40.64 -29.69 -5.37
CA LEU A 14 39.80 -28.69 -4.67
C LEU A 14 39.71 -29.00 -3.17
N LEU A 15 39.48 -30.26 -2.80
CA LEU A 15 39.45 -30.70 -1.40
C LEU A 15 40.81 -30.52 -0.70
N LEU A 16 41.91 -30.87 -1.36
CA LEU A 16 43.27 -30.70 -0.82
C LEU A 16 43.65 -29.22 -0.63
N THR A 17 43.25 -28.36 -1.55
CA THR A 17 43.44 -26.90 -1.44
C THR A 17 42.55 -26.26 -0.37
N VAL A 18 41.34 -26.79 -0.14
CA VAL A 18 40.47 -26.41 0.99
C VAL A 18 41.07 -26.81 2.35
N ILE A 19 41.72 -27.98 2.44
CA ILE A 19 42.39 -28.43 3.68
C ILE A 19 43.62 -27.57 3.98
N VAL A 20 44.43 -27.24 2.97
CA VAL A 20 45.64 -26.40 3.14
C VAL A 20 45.29 -24.93 3.44
N SER A 21 44.18 -24.42 2.90
CA SER A 21 43.70 -23.06 3.19
C SER A 21 43.07 -22.91 4.58
N GLY A 22 42.60 -24.00 5.20
CA GLY A 22 42.15 -24.02 6.60
C GLY A 22 43.25 -23.63 7.61
N LEU A 23 44.52 -23.93 7.31
CA LEU A 23 45.68 -23.54 8.14
C LEU A 23 46.02 -22.04 8.03
N MET A 24 45.62 -21.35 6.96
CA MET A 24 45.84 -19.91 6.75
C MET A 24 44.68 -19.04 7.29
N CYS A 25 43.61 -19.66 7.78
CA CYS A 25 42.37 -18.99 8.20
C CYS A 25 42.52 -18.08 9.44
N ASN A 26 43.61 -18.23 10.20
CA ASN A 26 43.86 -17.46 11.43
C ASN A 26 44.33 -16.01 11.21
N ILE A 27 44.65 -15.58 9.98
CA ILE A 27 45.26 -14.26 9.76
C ILE A 27 44.29 -13.23 9.15
N THR A 28 43.17 -13.64 8.55
CA THR A 28 42.28 -12.72 7.80
C THR A 28 40.82 -12.69 8.26
N THR A 29 40.40 -13.56 9.17
CA THR A 29 39.01 -13.60 9.68
C THR A 29 38.69 -12.53 10.73
N ALA A 30 39.66 -11.73 11.18
CA ALA A 30 39.48 -10.74 12.24
C ALA A 30 38.92 -9.37 11.78
N ASN A 31 38.83 -9.07 10.48
CA ASN A 31 38.64 -7.67 10.02
C ASN A 31 37.53 -7.40 8.98
N THR A 32 36.42 -8.16 8.98
CA THR A 32 35.18 -7.70 8.31
C THR A 32 33.94 -7.98 9.17
N ASN A 33 33.85 -7.28 10.30
CA ASN A 33 32.63 -7.16 11.08
C ASN A 33 31.64 -6.23 10.36
N ASN A 34 31.00 -6.70 9.30
CA ASN A 34 29.69 -6.17 8.92
C ASN A 34 28.68 -7.30 9.11
N THR A 35 27.80 -7.15 10.09
CA THR A 35 26.93 -8.21 10.59
C THR A 35 25.78 -8.53 9.63
N ASN A 36 25.43 -7.64 8.71
CA ASN A 36 24.33 -7.84 7.76
C ASN A 36 24.72 -7.42 6.34
N SER A 37 24.95 -8.39 5.45
CA SER A 37 25.08 -8.14 4.01
C SER A 37 23.75 -7.88 3.31
N ILE A 38 22.64 -8.06 4.02
CA ILE A 38 21.28 -7.77 3.57
C ILE A 38 20.94 -6.35 4.02
N MET A 39 20.54 -5.49 3.07
CA MET A 39 20.38 -4.05 3.27
C MET A 39 19.04 -3.65 3.90
N VAL A 40 18.11 -4.60 4.03
CA VAL A 40 16.74 -4.36 4.46
C VAL A 40 16.30 -5.41 5.48
N ALA A 41 15.28 -5.08 6.26
CA ALA A 41 14.73 -5.99 7.26
C ALA A 41 13.81 -7.05 6.64
N ASN A 42 13.53 -8.10 7.41
CA ASN A 42 12.49 -9.07 7.05
C ASN A 42 11.13 -8.35 6.96
N GLY A 43 10.33 -8.70 5.96
CA GLY A 43 9.03 -8.09 5.70
C GLY A 43 9.06 -6.73 4.99
N SER A 44 10.24 -6.17 4.71
CA SER A 44 10.36 -4.92 3.94
C SER A 44 9.87 -5.06 2.51
N THR A 45 9.43 -3.94 1.94
CA THR A 45 9.07 -3.84 0.51
C THR A 45 10.29 -3.43 -0.30
N VAL A 46 10.47 -4.03 -1.48
CA VAL A 46 11.49 -3.64 -2.45
C VAL A 46 10.89 -3.63 -3.86
N VAL A 47 11.44 -2.78 -4.72
CA VAL A 47 11.07 -2.67 -6.13
C VAL A 47 12.26 -2.93 -7.05
N SER A 48 12.00 -3.10 -8.35
CA SER A 48 13.04 -3.25 -9.36
C SER A 48 14.11 -2.17 -9.24
N GLY A 49 15.37 -2.58 -9.27
CA GLY A 49 16.52 -1.69 -9.15
C GLY A 49 17.04 -1.51 -7.73
N ASP A 50 16.26 -1.79 -6.67
CA ASP A 50 16.75 -1.61 -5.29
C ASP A 50 17.97 -2.46 -4.98
N LEU A 51 18.85 -1.95 -4.10
CA LEU A 51 19.97 -2.72 -3.58
C LEU A 51 19.49 -3.56 -2.39
N LEU A 52 19.46 -4.88 -2.55
CA LEU A 52 19.05 -5.81 -1.50
C LEU A 52 20.25 -6.38 -0.73
N ILE A 53 21.35 -6.64 -1.45
CA ILE A 53 22.54 -7.30 -0.90
C ILE A 53 23.77 -6.47 -1.27
N ASP A 54 24.55 -6.07 -0.27
CA ASP A 54 25.86 -5.48 -0.50
C ASP A 54 26.85 -6.60 -0.81
N THR A 55 27.07 -6.87 -2.10
CA THR A 55 27.99 -7.91 -2.56
C THR A 55 29.46 -7.56 -2.32
N GLN A 56 29.79 -6.28 -2.07
CA GLN A 56 31.17 -5.83 -1.87
C GLN A 56 31.62 -6.03 -0.42
N ASN A 57 30.71 -5.81 0.53
CA ASN A 57 30.99 -5.91 1.97
C ASN A 57 30.39 -7.17 2.63
N MET A 58 30.19 -8.24 1.86
CA MET A 58 29.63 -9.49 2.38
C MET A 58 30.52 -10.09 3.48
N LYS A 59 29.88 -10.57 4.55
CA LYS A 59 30.53 -11.39 5.58
C LYS A 59 31.18 -12.60 4.91
N LYS A 60 32.49 -12.77 5.13
CA LYS A 60 33.22 -13.95 4.68
C LYS A 60 33.20 -15.00 5.78
N VAL A 61 32.98 -16.25 5.41
CA VAL A 61 32.97 -17.39 6.33
C VAL A 61 33.93 -18.47 5.86
N PRO A 62 34.55 -19.23 6.77
CA PRO A 62 35.50 -20.26 6.39
C PRO A 62 34.85 -21.36 5.54
N LEU A 63 35.50 -21.72 4.43
CA LEU A 63 35.02 -22.75 3.51
C LEU A 63 34.96 -24.14 4.13
N PHE A 64 35.81 -24.44 5.12
CA PHE A 64 35.75 -25.74 5.80
C PHE A 64 34.48 -25.88 6.66
N ALA A 65 33.94 -24.77 7.18
CA ALA A 65 32.73 -24.76 7.98
C ALA A 65 31.47 -24.71 7.10
N GLU A 66 31.51 -23.90 6.02
CA GLU A 66 30.39 -23.74 5.09
C GLU A 66 30.85 -23.91 3.62
N PRO A 67 31.18 -25.14 3.18
CA PRO A 67 31.75 -25.38 1.84
C PRO A 67 30.78 -25.03 0.70
N GLY A 68 29.47 -25.06 0.97
CA GLY A 68 28.44 -24.72 -0.01
C GLY A 68 28.51 -23.27 -0.53
N ASN A 69 29.14 -22.35 0.20
CA ASN A 69 29.18 -20.93 -0.16
C ASN A 69 29.98 -20.65 -1.45
N ILE A 70 30.83 -21.57 -1.89
CA ILE A 70 31.54 -21.47 -3.18
C ILE A 70 30.64 -21.76 -4.40
N LEU A 71 29.51 -22.45 -4.20
CA LEU A 71 28.66 -22.92 -5.30
C LEU A 71 28.02 -21.78 -6.07
N ARG A 72 27.57 -20.71 -5.39
CA ARG A 72 26.93 -19.58 -6.07
C ARG A 72 27.89 -18.79 -6.95
N PRO A 73 29.09 -18.37 -6.50
CA PRO A 73 30.09 -17.77 -7.37
C PRO A 73 30.33 -18.60 -8.64
N ILE A 74 30.48 -19.94 -8.50
CA ILE A 74 30.66 -20.85 -9.63
C ILE A 74 29.44 -20.84 -10.57
N LYS A 75 28.22 -20.98 -10.02
CA LYS A 75 26.97 -20.98 -10.80
C LYS A 75 26.75 -19.67 -11.56
N ASN A 76 27.14 -18.55 -10.94
CA ASN A 76 27.02 -17.20 -11.51
C ASN A 76 28.21 -16.82 -12.42
N ARG A 77 29.18 -17.72 -12.64
CA ARG A 77 30.41 -17.48 -13.42
C ARG A 77 31.31 -16.38 -12.84
N ASP A 78 31.20 -16.12 -11.55
CA ASP A 78 32.13 -15.26 -10.82
C ASP A 78 33.36 -16.07 -10.38
N PHE A 79 34.21 -16.37 -11.37
CA PHE A 79 35.42 -17.17 -11.17
C PHE A 79 36.48 -16.44 -10.33
N SER A 80 36.45 -15.10 -10.30
CA SER A 80 37.35 -14.30 -9.46
C SER A 80 37.06 -14.57 -7.99
N THR A 81 35.79 -14.44 -7.57
CA THR A 81 35.38 -14.74 -6.18
C THR A 81 35.61 -16.20 -5.83
N ALA A 82 35.31 -17.14 -6.75
CA ALA A 82 35.57 -18.56 -6.52
C ALA A 82 37.07 -18.85 -6.31
N TYR A 83 37.94 -18.29 -7.15
CA TYR A 83 39.38 -18.42 -7.02
C TYR A 83 39.90 -17.81 -5.72
N MET A 84 39.49 -16.58 -5.40
CA MET A 84 39.85 -15.90 -4.16
C MET A 84 39.41 -16.69 -2.93
N SER A 85 38.23 -17.32 -2.98
CA SER A 85 37.72 -18.14 -1.88
C SER A 85 38.59 -19.37 -1.64
N LEU A 86 39.04 -20.05 -2.71
CA LEU A 86 39.93 -21.22 -2.62
C LEU A 86 41.29 -20.87 -2.03
N ILE A 87 41.90 -19.76 -2.45
CA ILE A 87 43.24 -19.39 -1.96
C ILE A 87 43.21 -18.81 -0.53
N THR A 88 42.11 -18.15 -0.13
CA THR A 88 41.98 -17.56 1.22
C THR A 88 41.35 -18.51 2.23
N GLY A 89 40.73 -19.60 1.79
CA GLY A 89 39.99 -20.52 2.65
C GLY A 89 38.68 -19.96 3.19
N ALA A 90 38.21 -18.81 2.68
CA ALA A 90 36.99 -18.15 3.12
C ALA A 90 36.17 -17.64 1.91
N ALA A 91 34.86 -17.88 1.93
CA ALA A 91 33.93 -17.44 0.89
C ALA A 91 32.92 -16.43 1.42
N PRO A 92 32.37 -15.53 0.58
CA PRO A 92 31.21 -14.73 0.94
C PRO A 92 30.05 -15.64 1.39
N LYS A 93 29.43 -15.32 2.52
CA LYS A 93 28.31 -16.10 3.06
C LYS A 93 27.16 -16.13 2.06
N ASP A 94 26.67 -17.31 1.71
CA ASP A 94 25.48 -17.43 0.89
C ASP A 94 24.24 -17.01 1.70
N VAL A 95 23.72 -15.82 1.37
CA VAL A 95 22.49 -15.26 1.96
C VAL A 95 21.29 -15.29 1.01
N ILE A 96 21.34 -15.96 -0.14
CA ILE A 96 20.19 -15.98 -1.09
C ILE A 96 19.57 -17.36 -1.09
N LYS A 97 18.28 -17.43 -0.82
CA LYS A 97 17.49 -18.66 -0.94
C LYS A 97 17.05 -18.92 -2.37
N ASN A 98 16.54 -17.88 -3.04
CA ASN A 98 16.06 -17.94 -4.42
C ASN A 98 16.58 -16.72 -5.21
N ASN A 99 17.16 -16.95 -6.40
CA ASN A 99 17.72 -15.93 -7.27
C ASN A 99 16.78 -15.44 -8.39
N SER A 100 15.50 -15.84 -8.41
CA SER A 100 14.54 -15.47 -9.47
C SER A 100 14.54 -13.97 -9.81
N TYR A 101 14.69 -13.12 -8.80
CA TYR A 101 14.62 -11.65 -8.92
C TYR A 101 15.85 -10.92 -8.40
N ILE A 102 16.95 -11.63 -8.11
CA ILE A 102 18.16 -11.03 -7.53
C ILE A 102 19.30 -11.17 -8.54
N THR A 103 19.85 -10.04 -8.96
CA THR A 103 20.98 -9.98 -9.90
C THR A 103 22.30 -10.32 -9.20
N ALA A 104 23.34 -10.63 -9.99
CA ALA A 104 24.65 -11.01 -9.45
C ALA A 104 25.31 -9.91 -8.58
N ASN A 105 24.98 -8.64 -8.80
CA ASN A 105 25.44 -7.50 -7.99
C ASN A 105 24.53 -7.18 -6.80
N GLY A 106 23.62 -8.08 -6.42
CA GLY A 106 22.78 -7.93 -5.23
C GLY A 106 21.61 -6.95 -5.37
N ARG A 107 21.29 -6.51 -6.59
CA ARG A 107 20.13 -5.65 -6.88
C ARG A 107 18.89 -6.46 -7.26
N ILE A 108 17.74 -5.81 -7.18
CA ILE A 108 16.47 -6.38 -7.67
C ILE A 108 16.41 -6.28 -9.19
N SER A 109 16.11 -7.39 -9.84
CA SER A 109 16.01 -7.51 -11.29
C SER A 109 14.81 -6.75 -11.85
N SER A 110 14.96 -6.19 -13.05
CA SER A 110 13.86 -5.62 -13.84
C SER A 110 12.79 -6.62 -14.28
N LYS A 111 13.00 -7.92 -14.03
CA LYS A 111 11.97 -8.96 -14.22
C LYS A 111 10.92 -8.97 -13.11
N LEU A 112 11.17 -8.27 -12.00
CA LEU A 112 10.17 -8.12 -10.95
C LEU A 112 9.15 -7.07 -11.40
N ASP A 113 7.88 -7.49 -11.45
CA ASP A 113 6.75 -6.59 -11.64
C ASP A 113 6.10 -6.30 -10.27
N GLY A 114 5.91 -5.01 -9.98
CA GLY A 114 5.34 -4.55 -8.72
C GLY A 114 6.23 -4.65 -7.48
N PRO A 115 5.67 -4.29 -6.30
CA PRO A 115 6.39 -4.21 -5.03
C PRO A 115 6.48 -5.56 -4.31
N ALA A 116 7.66 -6.17 -4.31
CA ALA A 116 7.91 -7.46 -3.65
C ALA A 116 8.13 -7.32 -2.14
N LYS A 117 7.69 -8.34 -1.40
CA LYS A 117 7.99 -8.50 0.02
C LYS A 117 9.27 -9.31 0.21
N VAL A 118 10.18 -8.82 1.05
CA VAL A 118 11.42 -9.51 1.44
C VAL A 118 11.12 -10.52 2.55
N ASN A 119 11.55 -11.76 2.35
CA ASN A 119 11.50 -12.80 3.37
C ASN A 119 12.90 -13.29 3.70
N ILE A 120 13.27 -13.21 4.98
CA ILE A 120 14.50 -13.75 5.54
C ILE A 120 14.12 -14.93 6.43
N ASP A 121 14.65 -16.12 6.12
CA ASP A 121 14.42 -17.31 6.93
C ASP A 121 15.34 -17.40 8.15
N GLU A 122 15.12 -18.41 9.00
CA GLU A 122 15.88 -18.65 10.24
C GLU A 122 17.38 -18.82 10.01
N ASN A 123 17.79 -19.21 8.80
CA ASN A 123 19.21 -19.37 8.43
C ASN A 123 19.83 -18.05 7.91
N GLY A 124 19.06 -16.97 7.88
CA GLY A 124 19.46 -15.68 7.34
C GLY A 124 19.52 -15.67 5.81
N LYS A 125 18.74 -16.52 5.13
CA LYS A 125 18.65 -16.51 3.66
C LYS A 125 17.46 -15.70 3.17
N VAL A 126 17.71 -14.81 2.22
CA VAL A 126 16.74 -13.90 1.63
C VAL A 126 16.06 -14.51 0.40
N SER A 127 14.77 -14.27 0.29
CA SER A 127 13.94 -14.52 -0.89
C SER A 127 12.97 -13.37 -1.09
N LEU A 128 12.53 -13.18 -2.33
CA LEU A 128 11.51 -12.19 -2.67
C LEU A 128 10.20 -12.89 -3.00
N ASN A 129 9.13 -12.41 -2.39
CA ASN A 129 7.77 -12.76 -2.77
C ASN A 129 7.21 -11.62 -3.61
N ALA A 130 7.13 -11.85 -4.92
CA ALA A 130 6.37 -10.97 -5.80
C ALA A 130 4.89 -10.96 -5.39
N PRO A 131 4.20 -9.83 -5.54
CA PRO A 131 2.76 -9.77 -5.28
C PRO A 131 2.03 -10.74 -6.21
N LYS A 132 1.17 -11.56 -5.61
CA LYS A 132 0.25 -12.44 -6.36
C LYS A 132 -1.16 -11.88 -6.41
N SER A 133 -1.42 -10.82 -5.68
CA SER A 133 -2.74 -10.20 -5.56
C SER A 133 -2.59 -8.70 -5.36
N MET A 134 -3.73 -8.01 -5.30
CA MET A 134 -3.78 -6.64 -4.82
C MET A 134 -3.17 -6.52 -3.42
N ILE A 135 -2.54 -5.36 -3.20
CA ILE A 135 -2.02 -4.99 -1.89
C ILE A 135 -2.67 -3.67 -1.50
N TRP A 136 -3.21 -3.65 -0.28
CA TRP A 136 -3.63 -2.42 0.36
C TRP A 136 -3.03 -2.36 1.76
N GLY A 137 -2.75 -1.13 2.18
CA GLY A 137 -2.40 -0.80 3.56
C GLY A 137 -3.39 0.21 4.11
N TYR A 138 -3.07 0.78 5.27
CA TYR A 138 -3.86 1.79 5.93
C TYR A 138 -3.02 3.03 6.21
N LYS A 139 -3.62 4.21 6.06
CA LYS A 139 -3.04 5.49 6.50
C LYS A 139 -3.03 5.52 8.02
N LEU A 140 -1.88 5.29 8.65
CA LEU A 140 -1.77 5.21 10.11
C LEU A 140 -1.03 6.43 10.67
N PRO A 141 -1.46 6.99 11.83
CA PRO A 141 -0.74 8.07 12.48
C PRO A 141 0.73 7.70 12.77
N TYR A 142 1.66 8.57 12.40
CA TYR A 142 3.08 8.39 12.66
C TYR A 142 3.64 9.40 13.65
N THR A 143 3.61 10.69 13.28
CA THR A 143 4.08 11.77 14.13
C THR A 143 2.87 12.48 14.71
N VAL A 144 2.82 12.58 16.04
CA VAL A 144 1.73 13.23 16.76
C VAL A 144 2.29 14.43 17.50
N ALA A 145 1.68 15.60 17.31
CA ALA A 145 1.95 16.79 18.09
C ALA A 145 1.08 16.77 19.35
N VAL A 146 1.70 16.85 20.53
CA VAL A 146 1.03 16.88 21.83
C VAL A 146 1.27 18.23 22.49
N LYS A 147 0.20 18.93 22.86
CA LYS A 147 0.25 20.24 23.53
C LYS A 147 0.81 20.09 24.95
N ASN A 148 1.80 20.91 25.29
CA ASN A 148 2.44 20.94 26.60
C ASN A 148 2.88 22.37 26.95
N GLY A 149 2.04 23.07 27.71
CA GLY A 149 2.23 24.47 28.06
C GLY A 149 2.40 25.30 26.80
N ASP A 150 3.46 26.11 26.74
CA ASP A 150 3.75 26.98 25.59
C ASP A 150 4.50 26.27 24.44
N SER A 151 4.41 24.94 24.38
CA SER A 151 5.12 24.13 23.38
C SER A 151 4.29 22.94 22.88
N ILE A 152 4.74 22.34 21.80
CA ILE A 152 4.31 21.03 21.32
C ILE A 152 5.45 20.04 21.41
N ASN A 153 5.13 18.82 21.81
CA ASN A 153 6.02 17.67 21.70
C ASN A 153 5.66 16.88 20.45
N LEU A 154 6.59 16.72 19.52
CA LEU A 154 6.46 15.79 18.42
C LEU A 154 6.85 14.40 18.91
N VAL A 155 5.89 13.48 18.89
CA VAL A 155 6.04 12.11 19.40
C VAL A 155 5.97 11.12 18.25
N GLN A 156 6.92 10.20 18.20
CA GLN A 156 6.93 9.03 17.33
C GLN A 156 7.19 7.79 18.17
N ASN A 157 6.41 6.72 17.99
CA ASN A 157 6.59 5.45 18.72
C ASN A 157 6.74 5.63 20.25
N ASN A 158 5.87 6.47 20.84
CA ASN A 158 5.89 6.84 22.27
C ASN A 158 7.17 7.53 22.77
N LYS A 159 7.98 8.09 21.87
CA LYS A 159 9.16 8.87 22.20
C LYS A 159 9.05 10.27 21.63
N THR A 160 9.30 11.28 22.46
CA THR A 160 9.45 12.65 22.00
C THR A 160 10.71 12.76 21.17
N ILE A 161 10.55 13.09 19.88
CA ILE A 161 11.65 13.31 18.95
C ILE A 161 12.09 14.78 18.91
N LYS A 162 11.16 15.71 19.22
CA LYS A 162 11.41 17.15 19.19
C LYS A 162 10.38 17.88 20.05
N THR A 163 10.80 18.97 20.69
CA THR A 163 9.91 19.92 21.36
C THR A 163 10.04 21.26 20.63
N LEU A 164 8.91 21.89 20.33
CA LEU A 164 8.83 23.16 19.58
C LEU A 164 7.96 24.14 20.33
N LYS A 165 8.45 25.36 20.55
CA LYS A 165 7.61 26.49 20.94
C LYS A 165 6.74 26.93 19.77
N GLU A 166 5.67 27.65 20.06
CA GLU A 166 4.77 28.20 19.02
C GLU A 166 5.51 28.99 17.93
N SER A 167 6.46 29.84 18.33
CA SER A 167 7.28 30.65 17.42
C SER A 167 8.17 29.80 16.49
N GLU A 168 8.46 28.56 16.88
CA GLU A 168 9.30 27.64 16.14
C GLU A 168 8.48 26.77 15.18
N ILE A 169 7.14 26.78 15.26
CA ILE A 169 6.26 26.05 14.34
C ILE A 169 6.31 26.72 12.96
N ASN A 170 6.91 26.04 12.00
CA ASN A 170 7.01 26.47 10.60
C ASN A 170 7.19 25.25 9.67
N ASN A 171 7.11 25.47 8.36
CA ASN A 171 7.16 24.39 7.36
C ASN A 171 8.49 23.61 7.31
N ASP A 172 9.56 24.11 7.92
CA ASP A 172 10.85 23.40 8.00
C ASP A 172 10.96 22.52 9.25
N THR A 173 10.05 22.71 10.22
CA THR A 173 10.12 22.08 11.53
C THR A 173 9.05 21.02 11.77
N VAL A 174 7.96 21.06 11.01
CA VAL A 174 6.86 20.10 11.04
C VAL A 174 6.54 19.61 9.62
N PRO A 175 6.24 18.31 9.43
CA PRO A 175 5.74 17.81 8.15
C PRO A 175 4.47 18.56 7.72
N THR A 176 4.44 19.07 6.49
CA THR A 176 3.35 19.93 6.01
C THR A 176 2.36 19.22 5.09
N ASP A 177 2.61 17.96 4.77
CA ASP A 177 1.84 17.23 3.76
C ASP A 177 0.39 16.95 4.19
N PHE A 178 0.12 16.93 5.50
CA PHE A 178 -1.20 16.65 6.06
C PHE A 178 -1.77 17.80 6.88
N VAL A 179 -0.90 18.54 7.59
CA VAL A 179 -1.29 19.68 8.41
C VAL A 179 -0.37 20.85 8.10
N SER A 180 -0.94 21.97 7.65
CA SER A 180 -0.15 23.18 7.44
C SER A 180 0.36 23.74 8.77
N ALA A 181 1.53 24.39 8.77
CA ALA A 181 2.04 25.04 9.98
C ALA A 181 1.04 26.08 10.54
N ASN A 182 0.29 26.76 9.67
CA ASN A 182 -0.74 27.71 10.09
C ASN A 182 -1.91 27.01 10.81
N SER A 183 -2.43 25.93 10.24
CA SER A 183 -3.47 25.10 10.87
C SER A 183 -3.02 24.55 12.22
N LEU A 184 -1.75 24.13 12.31
CA LEU A 184 -1.19 23.63 13.56
C LEU A 184 -1.05 24.73 14.63
N LYS A 185 -0.73 25.97 14.24
CA LYS A 185 -0.73 27.13 15.16
C LYS A 185 -2.13 27.46 15.66
N THR A 186 -3.12 27.52 14.78
CA THR A 186 -4.51 27.75 15.18
C THR A 186 -5.02 26.66 16.13
N TRP A 187 -4.66 25.39 15.87
CA TRP A 187 -4.94 24.30 16.80
C TRP A 187 -4.22 24.51 18.14
N PHE A 188 -2.94 24.89 18.13
CA PHE A 188 -2.14 25.12 19.34
C PHE A 188 -2.72 26.20 20.26
N GLU A 189 -3.26 27.29 19.69
CA GLU A 189 -3.88 28.40 20.43
C GLU A 189 -5.18 27.99 21.15
N THR A 190 -5.87 26.97 20.64
CA THR A 190 -7.18 26.53 21.14
C THR A 190 -7.12 25.20 21.90
N ALA A 191 -6.02 24.45 21.76
CA ALA A 191 -5.84 23.14 22.38
C ALA A 191 -5.46 23.27 23.86
N ASN A 192 -6.05 22.39 24.69
CA ASN A 192 -5.66 22.21 26.08
C ASN A 192 -4.40 21.35 26.20
N ASP A 193 -3.69 21.48 27.31
CA ASP A 193 -2.55 20.61 27.63
C ASP A 193 -2.95 19.12 27.61
N GLY A 194 -2.11 18.31 26.97
CA GLY A 194 -2.37 16.89 26.75
C GLY A 194 -3.20 16.58 25.49
N ASN A 195 -3.87 17.56 24.88
CA ASN A 195 -4.49 17.36 23.57
C ASN A 195 -3.45 17.02 22.51
N ASN A 196 -3.86 16.26 21.50
CA ASN A 196 -2.98 15.85 20.42
C ASN A 196 -3.62 15.98 19.04
N VAL A 197 -2.75 16.08 18.03
CA VAL A 197 -3.11 16.05 16.61
C VAL A 197 -2.03 15.32 15.83
N THR A 198 -2.44 14.46 14.90
CA THR A 198 -1.52 13.77 14.00
C THR A 198 -1.05 14.74 12.91
N VAL A 199 0.26 14.91 12.78
CA VAL A 199 0.88 15.81 11.78
C VAL A 199 1.54 15.06 10.63
N ASP A 200 1.77 13.76 10.78
CA ASP A 200 2.38 12.91 9.76
C ASP A 200 1.85 11.49 9.85
N TYR A 201 1.82 10.80 8.71
CA TYR A 201 1.25 9.48 8.54
C TYR A 201 2.22 8.53 7.82
N TYR A 202 2.01 7.24 8.04
CA TYR A 202 2.73 6.17 7.34
C TYR A 202 1.75 5.14 6.78
N LEU A 203 2.19 4.35 5.81
CA LEU A 203 1.41 3.21 5.32
C LEU A 203 1.78 1.96 6.11
N GLY A 204 0.81 1.33 6.74
CA GLY A 204 1.02 0.11 7.52
C GLY A 204 -0.17 -0.85 7.47
N ASN A 205 -0.12 -1.90 8.29
CA ASN A 205 -1.17 -2.93 8.38
C ASN A 205 -1.58 -3.50 7.01
N PHE A 206 -0.58 -3.78 6.18
CA PHE A 206 -0.81 -4.33 4.85
C PHE A 206 -1.45 -5.72 4.92
N ASN A 207 -2.34 -6.02 3.98
CA ASN A 207 -3.03 -7.30 3.87
C ASN A 207 -2.11 -8.52 3.72
N ASP A 208 -0.88 -8.34 3.23
CA ASP A 208 0.14 -9.38 3.09
C ASP A 208 1.19 -9.39 4.21
N ASN A 209 0.95 -8.64 5.29
CA ASN A 209 1.79 -8.55 6.48
C ASN A 209 3.23 -8.05 6.19
N ARG A 210 3.44 -7.19 5.19
CA ARG A 210 4.70 -6.45 5.02
C ARG A 210 4.84 -5.35 6.08
N THR A 211 6.07 -4.90 6.33
CA THR A 211 6.35 -3.84 7.30
C THR A 211 5.83 -2.49 6.83
N GLY A 212 5.53 -1.60 7.78
CA GLY A 212 5.12 -0.23 7.48
C GLY A 212 6.19 0.55 6.70
N VAL A 213 5.73 1.49 5.86
CA VAL A 213 6.57 2.37 5.04
C VAL A 213 6.32 3.81 5.47
N TYR A 214 7.40 4.51 5.82
CA TYR A 214 7.38 5.84 6.42
C TYR A 214 7.93 6.90 5.47
N GLY A 215 7.26 8.04 5.42
CA GLY A 215 7.68 9.22 4.67
C GLY A 215 7.37 9.15 3.17
N GLU A 216 7.03 10.31 2.60
CA GLU A 216 6.69 10.51 1.19
C GLU A 216 7.67 9.80 0.26
N LYS A 217 8.98 10.09 0.38
CA LYS A 217 10.00 9.58 -0.54
C LYS A 217 9.99 8.06 -0.65
N ASN A 218 9.80 7.36 0.47
CA ASN A 218 9.78 5.90 0.47
C ASN A 218 8.46 5.36 -0.07
N ILE A 219 7.32 5.96 0.31
CA ILE A 219 6.01 5.56 -0.19
C ILE A 219 5.96 5.73 -1.72
N SER A 220 6.37 6.90 -2.21
CA SER A 220 6.41 7.22 -3.63
C SER A 220 7.40 6.35 -4.42
N HIS A 221 8.57 6.05 -3.85
CA HIS A 221 9.53 5.13 -4.47
C HIS A 221 9.00 3.70 -4.59
N LEU A 222 8.35 3.19 -3.54
CA LEU A 222 7.91 1.79 -3.47
C LEU A 222 6.55 1.54 -4.12
N PHE A 223 5.65 2.52 -4.12
CA PHE A 223 4.26 2.37 -4.54
C PHE A 223 3.77 3.45 -5.52
N GLY A 224 4.62 4.40 -5.90
CA GLY A 224 4.28 5.49 -6.82
C GLY A 224 3.66 6.72 -6.15
N ASN A 225 3.73 7.85 -6.85
CA ASN A 225 3.22 9.15 -6.38
C ASN A 225 1.70 9.18 -6.19
N ASP A 226 0.96 8.42 -7.01
CA ASP A 226 -0.50 8.35 -6.93
C ASP A 226 -0.94 7.73 -5.61
N THR A 227 -0.21 6.73 -5.11
CA THR A 227 -0.46 6.12 -3.80
C THR A 227 -0.28 7.15 -2.67
N TYR A 228 0.78 7.95 -2.70
CA TYR A 228 0.98 8.99 -1.69
C TYR A 228 -0.09 10.09 -1.79
N THR A 229 -0.44 10.49 -3.01
CA THR A 229 -1.49 11.48 -3.27
C THR A 229 -2.85 10.98 -2.79
N TYR A 230 -3.18 9.72 -3.02
CA TYR A 230 -4.36 9.08 -2.46
C TYR A 230 -4.32 9.17 -0.94
N MET A 231 -3.25 8.71 -0.29
CA MET A 231 -3.12 8.75 1.17
C MET A 231 -3.33 10.16 1.76
N ARG A 232 -2.86 11.22 1.10
CA ARG A 232 -3.06 12.61 1.56
C ARG A 232 -4.51 13.08 1.50
N ASN A 233 -5.33 12.50 0.65
CA ASN A 233 -6.69 12.99 0.42
C ASN A 233 -7.74 12.32 1.32
N TYR A 234 -7.41 11.24 2.04
CA TYR A 234 -8.35 10.46 2.84
C TYR A 234 -8.08 10.57 4.34
N THR A 235 -9.09 10.29 5.16
CA THR A 235 -9.01 10.39 6.61
C THR A 235 -7.99 9.42 7.24
N ALA A 236 -7.59 9.69 8.48
CA ALA A 236 -6.80 8.74 9.26
C ALA A 236 -7.49 7.35 9.28
N TYR A 237 -6.68 6.29 9.23
CA TYR A 237 -7.11 4.89 9.14
C TYR A 237 -7.83 4.51 7.84
N ALA A 238 -7.89 5.39 6.84
CA ALA A 238 -8.42 5.02 5.54
C ALA A 238 -7.57 3.92 4.87
N PRO A 239 -8.20 2.94 4.20
CA PRO A 239 -7.50 1.98 3.37
C PRO A 239 -6.90 2.66 2.14
N VAL A 240 -5.72 2.22 1.72
CA VAL A 240 -5.00 2.73 0.54
C VAL A 240 -4.58 1.53 -0.30
N LEU A 241 -5.14 1.42 -1.51
CA LEU A 241 -4.67 0.45 -2.51
C LEU A 241 -3.30 0.90 -3.03
N VAL A 242 -2.26 0.09 -2.81
CA VAL A 242 -0.87 0.44 -3.15
C VAL A 242 -0.34 -0.34 -4.35
N TYR A 243 -1.02 -1.41 -4.74
CA TYR A 243 -0.71 -2.19 -5.92
C TYR A 243 -1.95 -2.93 -6.41
N GLU A 244 -2.23 -2.79 -7.70
CA GLU A 244 -3.28 -3.49 -8.42
C GLU A 244 -2.66 -4.57 -9.30
N HIS A 245 -3.00 -5.84 -9.05
CA HIS A 245 -2.45 -6.96 -9.81
C HIS A 245 -3.37 -7.35 -10.96
N ASN A 246 -3.24 -6.71 -12.12
CA ASN A 246 -4.02 -7.01 -13.33
C ASN A 246 -5.52 -7.22 -13.04
N ALA A 247 -6.10 -6.35 -12.24
CA ALA A 247 -7.47 -6.53 -11.80
C ALA A 247 -8.47 -6.14 -12.88
N THR A 248 -9.65 -6.73 -12.81
CA THR A 248 -10.81 -6.30 -13.60
C THR A 248 -11.82 -5.62 -12.69
N GLU A 249 -12.42 -4.54 -13.18
CA GLU A 249 -13.50 -3.82 -12.50
C GLU A 249 -14.84 -4.33 -13.04
N ASN A 250 -15.60 -5.06 -12.23
CA ASN A 250 -16.93 -5.54 -12.60
C ASN A 250 -18.00 -4.75 -11.86
N GLU A 251 -18.91 -4.10 -12.58
CA GLU A 251 -20.03 -3.38 -11.95
C GLU A 251 -20.96 -4.39 -11.26
N ILE A 252 -21.15 -4.22 -9.95
CA ILE A 252 -21.96 -5.13 -9.12
C ILE A 252 -23.17 -4.43 -8.49
N SER A 253 -23.20 -3.10 -8.49
CA SER A 253 -24.34 -2.30 -8.02
C SER A 253 -24.26 -0.89 -8.56
N ASN A 254 -25.42 -0.26 -8.71
CA ASN A 254 -25.54 1.14 -9.07
C ASN A 254 -26.80 1.75 -8.45
N ALA A 255 -26.80 3.07 -8.32
CA ALA A 255 -27.97 3.84 -7.94
C ALA A 255 -27.86 5.28 -8.47
N THR A 256 -29.00 5.96 -8.53
CA THR A 256 -29.09 7.33 -8.99
C THR A 256 -30.02 8.15 -8.10
N SER A 257 -29.76 9.44 -8.01
CA SER A 257 -30.62 10.40 -7.31
C SER A 257 -30.54 11.78 -7.97
N THR A 258 -31.35 12.72 -7.52
CA THR A 258 -31.43 14.06 -8.09
C THR A 258 -31.64 15.10 -7.00
N VAL A 259 -30.99 16.26 -7.13
CA VAL A 259 -31.01 17.30 -6.09
C VAL A 259 -32.41 17.86 -5.80
N ARG A 260 -33.22 18.04 -6.86
CA ARG A 260 -34.56 18.65 -6.86
C ARG A 260 -34.59 20.08 -6.33
N ASP A 261 -35.52 20.87 -6.84
CA ASP A 261 -35.78 22.20 -6.28
C ASP A 261 -36.55 22.09 -4.96
N LEU A 262 -36.09 22.84 -3.96
CA LEU A 262 -36.72 22.91 -2.64
C LEU A 262 -36.92 24.39 -2.29
N ALA A 263 -38.18 24.78 -2.11
CA ALA A 263 -38.54 26.15 -1.76
C ALA A 263 -37.86 26.56 -0.44
N GLY A 264 -37.31 27.78 -0.41
CA GLY A 264 -36.61 28.31 0.77
C GLY A 264 -35.12 28.00 0.85
N TYR A 265 -34.58 27.13 -0.01
CA TYR A 265 -33.15 26.80 -0.01
C TYR A 265 -32.46 27.16 -1.34
N PRO A 266 -31.18 27.60 -1.31
CA PRO A 266 -30.44 27.97 -2.51
C PRO A 266 -30.05 26.74 -3.35
N THR A 267 -30.82 26.47 -4.40
CA THR A 267 -30.64 25.30 -5.29
C THR A 267 -29.21 25.16 -5.84
N GLN A 268 -28.58 26.26 -6.25
CA GLN A 268 -27.22 26.23 -6.85
C GLN A 268 -26.17 25.78 -5.84
N VAL A 269 -26.27 26.25 -4.59
CA VAL A 269 -25.38 25.84 -3.50
C VAL A 269 -25.60 24.37 -3.14
N ARG A 270 -26.88 23.94 -3.09
CA ARG A 270 -27.23 22.53 -2.88
C ARG A 270 -26.65 21.62 -3.97
N ALA A 271 -26.77 22.02 -5.24
CA ALA A 271 -26.18 21.30 -6.35
C ALA A 271 -24.65 21.23 -6.25
N ALA A 272 -23.97 22.34 -5.94
CA ALA A 272 -22.53 22.35 -5.72
C ALA A 272 -22.10 21.39 -4.59
N ASN A 273 -22.80 21.41 -3.45
CA ASN A 273 -22.54 20.48 -2.34
C ASN A 273 -22.75 19.01 -2.75
N ALA A 274 -23.76 18.71 -3.58
CA ALA A 274 -23.96 17.36 -4.11
C ALA A 274 -22.79 16.89 -4.98
N LYS A 275 -22.25 17.80 -5.82
CA LYS A 275 -21.07 17.53 -6.67
C LYS A 275 -19.82 17.30 -5.83
N GLU A 276 -19.61 18.10 -4.78
CA GLU A 276 -18.48 17.91 -3.86
C GLU A 276 -18.60 16.61 -3.07
N PHE A 277 -19.81 16.18 -2.70
CA PHE A 277 -20.01 14.86 -2.10
C PHE A 277 -19.59 13.74 -3.06
N ALA A 278 -20.05 13.79 -4.32
CA ALA A 278 -19.68 12.82 -5.32
C ALA A 278 -18.16 12.79 -5.55
N ASN A 279 -17.52 13.95 -5.67
CA ASN A 279 -16.06 14.07 -5.75
C ASN A 279 -15.36 13.45 -4.53
N GLY A 280 -15.89 13.70 -3.33
CA GLY A 280 -15.38 13.21 -2.07
C GLY A 280 -15.39 11.69 -1.94
N TRP A 281 -16.36 11.01 -2.55
CA TRP A 281 -16.46 9.54 -2.52
C TRP A 281 -15.90 8.86 -3.77
N ASN A 282 -15.70 9.59 -4.87
CA ASN A 282 -15.24 9.02 -6.12
C ASN A 282 -13.84 8.38 -6.00
N ASN A 283 -13.73 7.14 -6.46
CA ASN A 283 -12.57 6.24 -6.38
C ASN A 283 -12.19 5.81 -4.96
N THR A 284 -13.15 5.79 -4.02
CA THR A 284 -12.93 5.22 -2.68
C THR A 284 -12.85 3.70 -2.75
N ILE A 285 -11.83 3.11 -2.13
CA ILE A 285 -11.65 1.66 -2.08
C ILE A 285 -12.07 1.17 -0.69
N VAL A 286 -12.82 0.08 -0.63
CA VAL A 286 -13.21 -0.58 0.63
C VAL A 286 -12.72 -2.02 0.59
N PRO A 287 -11.67 -2.37 1.35
CA PRO A 287 -11.20 -3.74 1.44
C PRO A 287 -12.28 -4.73 1.92
N PRO A 288 -12.08 -6.05 1.70
CA PRO A 288 -12.93 -7.09 2.26
C PRO A 288 -13.07 -6.94 3.77
N HIS A 289 -14.28 -7.18 4.29
CA HIS A 289 -14.59 -7.19 5.73
C HIS A 289 -14.09 -5.96 6.49
N SER A 290 -14.24 -4.79 5.86
CA SER A 290 -13.71 -3.53 6.39
C SER A 290 -14.65 -2.35 6.14
N THR A 291 -14.26 -1.19 6.64
CA THR A 291 -14.97 0.08 6.44
C THR A 291 -14.06 1.12 5.81
N ALA A 292 -14.65 2.05 5.07
CA ALA A 292 -13.93 3.21 4.55
C ALA A 292 -14.77 4.49 4.64
N HIS A 293 -14.06 5.61 4.65
CA HIS A 293 -14.58 6.96 4.57
C HIS A 293 -14.23 7.57 3.20
N GLY A 294 -14.89 8.65 2.84
CA GLY A 294 -14.51 9.47 1.69
C GLY A 294 -13.29 10.35 1.98
N LYS A 295 -13.04 11.27 1.05
CA LYS A 295 -11.92 12.22 1.10
C LYS A 295 -12.11 13.29 2.18
N GLU A 296 -11.02 13.70 2.80
CA GLU A 296 -10.95 14.79 3.79
C GLU A 296 -10.73 16.17 3.18
N ASN A 297 -10.25 16.23 1.93
CA ASN A 297 -9.88 17.47 1.26
C ASN A 297 -11.00 18.07 0.38
N VAL A 298 -12.24 17.65 0.57
CA VAL A 298 -13.41 18.29 -0.05
C VAL A 298 -14.06 19.27 0.93
N SER A 299 -14.62 20.35 0.40
CA SER A 299 -15.23 21.40 1.21
C SER A 299 -16.67 21.62 0.77
N PHE A 300 -17.53 21.86 1.75
CA PHE A 300 -18.93 22.13 1.51
C PHE A 300 -19.27 23.56 1.90
N THR A 301 -20.21 24.16 1.17
CA THR A 301 -20.71 25.49 1.49
C THR A 301 -21.86 25.36 2.50
N PRO A 302 -21.74 25.93 3.71
CA PRO A 302 -22.81 25.91 4.69
C PRO A 302 -23.95 26.82 4.25
N ILE A 303 -25.18 26.40 4.54
CA ILE A 303 -26.40 27.19 4.32
C ILE A 303 -27.00 27.48 5.69
N VAL A 304 -27.34 28.75 5.94
CA VAL A 304 -27.89 29.20 7.23
C VAL A 304 -29.20 28.47 7.51
N GLU A 305 -29.30 27.85 8.68
CA GLU A 305 -30.47 27.10 9.13
C GLU A 305 -30.58 27.28 10.64
N SER A 306 -31.62 27.98 11.10
CA SER A 306 -31.80 28.32 12.51
C SER A 306 -32.11 27.11 13.39
N GLU A 307 -32.59 26.02 12.80
CA GLU A 307 -32.93 24.78 13.49
C GLU A 307 -31.69 23.88 13.70
N ALA A 308 -30.62 24.11 12.94
CA ALA A 308 -29.35 23.40 13.14
C ALA A 308 -28.64 23.94 14.39
N THR A 309 -28.11 23.05 15.24
CA THR A 309 -27.36 23.42 16.46
C THR A 309 -26.20 24.39 16.17
N SER A 310 -25.56 24.25 15.01
CA SER A 310 -24.48 25.10 14.50
C SER A 310 -24.95 26.42 13.86
N GLY A 311 -26.26 26.67 13.76
CA GLY A 311 -26.86 27.79 13.01
C GLY A 311 -26.75 27.66 11.48
N SER A 312 -26.23 26.54 10.99
CA SER A 312 -26.13 26.23 9.55
C SER A 312 -26.03 24.73 9.31
N ALA A 313 -26.44 24.29 8.13
CA ALA A 313 -26.37 22.91 7.67
C ALA A 313 -25.80 22.81 6.25
N THR A 314 -25.29 21.62 5.92
CA THR A 314 -24.75 21.33 4.58
C THR A 314 -25.84 20.77 3.67
N HIS A 315 -26.86 21.56 3.32
CA HIS A 315 -27.91 21.06 2.41
C HIS A 315 -27.35 20.73 1.02
N GLY A 316 -28.01 19.78 0.36
CA GLY A 316 -27.64 19.30 -0.97
C GLY A 316 -26.82 18.01 -0.99
N VAL A 317 -26.33 17.56 0.17
CA VAL A 317 -25.58 16.29 0.27
C VAL A 317 -26.48 15.06 0.31
N CYS A 318 -27.71 15.16 0.83
CA CYS A 318 -28.63 14.03 0.95
C CYS A 318 -28.94 13.33 -0.38
N PRO A 319 -29.18 14.03 -1.51
CA PRO A 319 -29.32 13.38 -2.82
C PRO A 319 -28.13 12.48 -3.18
N ALA A 320 -26.91 12.95 -2.98
CA ALA A 320 -25.71 12.15 -3.22
C ALA A 320 -25.55 11.01 -2.20
N GLY A 321 -25.90 11.28 -0.93
CA GLY A 321 -25.98 10.29 0.14
C GLY A 321 -26.97 9.15 -0.15
N ILE A 322 -28.15 9.47 -0.71
CA ILE A 322 -29.17 8.49 -1.15
C ILE A 322 -28.56 7.60 -2.24
N SER A 323 -27.94 8.19 -3.26
CA SER A 323 -27.30 7.43 -4.34
C SER A 323 -26.23 6.47 -3.80
N LEU A 324 -25.35 6.94 -2.90
CA LEU A 324 -24.34 6.09 -2.28
C LEU A 324 -24.95 4.99 -1.41
N ARG A 325 -25.87 5.36 -0.51
CA ARG A 325 -26.55 4.45 0.41
C ARG A 325 -27.25 3.34 -0.35
N ASP A 326 -28.05 3.68 -1.35
CA ASP A 326 -28.88 2.71 -2.07
C ASP A 326 -28.00 1.74 -2.86
N ALA A 327 -26.90 2.22 -3.46
CA ALA A 327 -25.93 1.33 -4.11
C ALA A 327 -25.26 0.36 -3.13
N ILE A 328 -24.94 0.80 -1.90
CA ILE A 328 -24.32 -0.03 -0.86
C ILE A 328 -25.33 -1.03 -0.26
N VAL A 329 -26.55 -0.58 0.05
CA VAL A 329 -27.60 -1.43 0.61
C VAL A 329 -28.11 -2.44 -0.41
N ALA A 330 -28.16 -2.11 -1.70
CA ALA A 330 -28.47 -3.05 -2.78
C ALA A 330 -27.45 -4.19 -2.88
N LEU A 331 -26.20 -3.97 -2.45
CA LEU A 331 -25.20 -5.02 -2.28
C LEU A 331 -25.41 -5.86 -1.01
N GLY A 332 -26.45 -5.65 -0.22
CA GLY A 332 -26.67 -6.35 1.05
C GLY A 332 -25.70 -5.96 2.16
N ASN A 333 -24.93 -4.89 1.98
CA ASN A 333 -24.16 -4.28 3.07
C ASN A 333 -25.10 -3.50 4.01
N PRO A 334 -24.73 -3.30 5.28
CA PRO A 334 -25.54 -2.54 6.22
C PRO A 334 -25.69 -1.07 5.77
N LEU A 335 -26.70 -0.41 6.34
CA LEU A 335 -26.84 1.04 6.22
C LEU A 335 -25.53 1.72 6.62
N PRO A 336 -24.97 2.64 5.81
CA PRO A 336 -23.74 3.35 6.16
C PRO A 336 -23.87 4.10 7.49
N VAL A 337 -22.77 4.16 8.24
CA VAL A 337 -22.69 4.96 9.47
C VAL A 337 -22.84 6.43 9.12
N GLY A 338 -23.60 7.17 9.94
CA GLY A 338 -23.90 8.58 9.69
C GLY A 338 -25.02 8.80 8.66
N MET A 339 -25.70 7.74 8.23
CA MET A 339 -26.81 7.84 7.29
C MET A 339 -28.14 7.30 7.84
N SER A 340 -29.25 7.75 7.24
CA SER A 340 -30.60 7.25 7.51
C SER A 340 -31.20 6.55 6.27
N ALA A 341 -32.26 5.77 6.47
CA ALA A 341 -33.03 5.15 5.39
C ALA A 341 -34.00 6.13 4.68
N GLY A 342 -34.20 7.33 5.23
CA GLY A 342 -35.14 8.33 4.71
C GLY A 342 -34.52 9.26 3.67
N ASP A 343 -35.27 10.31 3.30
CA ASP A 343 -34.81 11.34 2.36
C ASP A 343 -33.69 12.22 2.96
N GLU A 344 -33.69 12.37 4.29
CA GLU A 344 -32.59 12.96 5.06
C GLU A 344 -31.47 11.92 5.23
N ALA A 345 -30.80 11.61 4.13
CA ALA A 345 -29.86 10.50 4.08
C ALA A 345 -28.58 10.73 4.88
N ILE A 346 -28.14 11.96 5.09
CA ILE A 346 -26.98 12.27 5.96
C ILE A 346 -27.52 12.83 7.27
N LEU A 347 -27.17 12.19 8.39
CA LEU A 347 -27.58 12.63 9.72
C LEU A 347 -26.89 13.95 10.09
N TYR A 348 -27.58 14.80 10.85
CA TYR A 348 -26.96 15.97 11.47
C TYR A 348 -25.73 15.54 12.30
N GLU A 349 -24.76 16.45 12.43
CA GLU A 349 -23.49 16.24 13.16
C GLU A 349 -22.48 15.29 12.48
N TYR A 350 -22.85 14.61 11.40
CA TYR A 350 -21.92 13.82 10.58
C TYR A 350 -21.41 14.63 9.39
N ARG A 351 -20.09 14.78 9.27
CA ARG A 351 -19.48 15.36 8.07
C ARG A 351 -19.63 14.38 6.89
N PRO A 352 -20.12 14.84 5.72
CA PRO A 352 -20.62 13.94 4.68
C PRO A 352 -19.61 12.94 4.09
N THR A 353 -18.32 13.25 4.13
CA THR A 353 -17.24 12.37 3.60
C THR A 353 -16.29 11.87 4.67
N ILE A 354 -16.20 12.55 5.81
CA ILE A 354 -15.20 12.27 6.85
C ILE A 354 -15.78 11.34 7.93
N ASP A 355 -17.00 11.59 8.38
CA ASP A 355 -17.61 10.84 9.49
C ASP A 355 -18.53 9.72 8.98
N VAL A 356 -19.06 9.86 7.77
CA VAL A 356 -19.81 8.81 7.09
C VAL A 356 -18.88 7.65 6.74
N ALA A 357 -19.30 6.42 7.02
CA ALA A 357 -18.54 5.21 6.73
C ALA A 357 -19.38 4.16 6.03
N ILE A 358 -18.87 3.59 4.95
CA ILE A 358 -19.48 2.44 4.27
C ILE A 358 -18.75 1.16 4.68
N SER A 359 -19.50 0.06 4.80
CA SER A 359 -18.95 -1.27 5.11
C SER A 359 -18.93 -2.13 3.86
N ASN A 360 -17.93 -2.99 3.76
CA ASN A 360 -17.87 -4.05 2.76
C ASN A 360 -17.82 -5.42 3.46
N ASN A 361 -18.94 -6.15 3.44
CA ASN A 361 -19.04 -7.49 4.00
C ASN A 361 -18.70 -8.59 3.00
N ARG A 362 -18.18 -8.22 1.82
CA ARG A 362 -17.78 -9.17 0.77
C ARG A 362 -16.36 -9.65 0.98
N ASP A 363 -16.03 -10.77 0.35
CA ASP A 363 -14.70 -11.38 0.39
C ASP A 363 -13.70 -10.74 -0.58
N TYR A 364 -14.12 -9.73 -1.35
CA TYR A 364 -13.32 -9.00 -2.33
C TYR A 364 -13.38 -7.49 -2.06
N PRO A 365 -12.34 -6.73 -2.44
CA PRO A 365 -12.38 -5.27 -2.37
C PRO A 365 -13.43 -4.69 -3.31
N ILE A 366 -14.06 -3.60 -2.91
CA ILE A 366 -14.96 -2.82 -3.77
C ILE A 366 -14.40 -1.42 -4.02
N LYS A 367 -14.75 -0.85 -5.18
CA LYS A 367 -14.46 0.54 -5.54
C LYS A 367 -15.76 1.30 -5.75
N VAL A 368 -15.88 2.44 -5.07
CA VAL A 368 -16.98 3.39 -5.23
C VAL A 368 -16.60 4.39 -6.32
N VAL A 369 -17.42 4.48 -7.37
CA VAL A 369 -17.30 5.49 -8.41
C VAL A 369 -18.56 6.35 -8.36
N MET A 370 -18.37 7.65 -8.16
CA MET A 370 -19.45 8.62 -8.09
C MET A 370 -19.18 9.78 -9.04
N TRP A 371 -20.22 10.23 -9.72
CA TRP A 371 -20.16 11.43 -10.54
C TRP A 371 -21.52 12.10 -10.60
N SER A 372 -21.56 13.28 -11.20
CA SER A 372 -22.77 14.08 -11.33
C SER A 372 -22.89 14.67 -12.71
N GLU A 373 -24.12 14.84 -13.20
CA GLU A 373 -24.41 15.49 -14.47
C GLU A 373 -25.46 16.58 -14.30
N GLY A 374 -25.39 17.63 -15.12
CA GLY A 374 -26.29 18.78 -15.07
C GLY A 374 -26.00 19.78 -13.93
N ASP A 375 -26.93 20.71 -13.73
CA ASP A 375 -26.79 21.86 -12.83
C ASP A 375 -28.12 22.20 -12.13
N GLY A 376 -28.04 22.83 -10.96
CA GLY A 376 -29.21 23.27 -10.21
C GLY A 376 -30.12 22.12 -9.75
N GLY A 377 -31.44 22.34 -9.79
CA GLY A 377 -32.43 21.40 -9.25
C GLY A 377 -32.52 20.08 -10.02
N SER A 378 -31.95 20.02 -11.22
CA SER A 378 -31.90 18.83 -12.07
C SER A 378 -30.56 18.11 -12.04
N THR A 379 -29.59 18.52 -11.21
CA THR A 379 -28.33 17.80 -11.07
C THR A 379 -28.59 16.35 -10.65
N GLN A 380 -28.20 15.42 -11.51
CA GLN A 380 -28.28 13.98 -11.28
C GLN A 380 -26.98 13.50 -10.65
N ILE A 381 -27.09 12.60 -9.68
CA ILE A 381 -25.96 12.00 -8.98
C ILE A 381 -25.99 10.49 -9.21
N PHE A 382 -24.88 9.95 -9.68
CA PHE A 382 -24.72 8.55 -10.01
C PHE A 382 -23.70 7.91 -9.07
N THR A 383 -24.01 6.69 -8.63
CA THR A 383 -23.07 5.82 -7.92
C THR A 383 -22.99 4.50 -8.64
N LYS A 384 -21.78 4.01 -8.84
CA LYS A 384 -21.49 2.63 -9.24
C LYS A 384 -20.52 2.02 -8.23
N ILE A 385 -20.77 0.76 -7.91
CA ILE A 385 -19.86 -0.05 -7.10
C ILE A 385 -19.28 -1.13 -8.00
N TYR A 386 -17.96 -1.19 -8.03
CA TYR A 386 -17.22 -2.20 -8.77
C TYR A 386 -16.61 -3.21 -7.79
N GLU A 387 -16.74 -4.50 -8.10
CA GLU A 387 -15.87 -5.55 -7.57
C GLU A 387 -14.50 -5.39 -8.23
N LEU A 388 -13.44 -5.42 -7.40
CA LEU A 388 -12.07 -5.48 -7.89
C LEU A 388 -11.64 -6.94 -7.89
N LYS A 389 -11.74 -7.59 -9.04
CA LYS A 389 -11.40 -9.00 -9.20
C LYS A 389 -9.93 -9.15 -9.53
N ASP A 390 -9.19 -9.73 -8.61
CA ASP A 390 -7.82 -10.16 -8.84
C ASP A 390 -7.82 -11.49 -9.61
N ASN A 391 -7.35 -11.43 -10.86
CA ASN A 391 -7.30 -12.57 -11.78
C ASN A 391 -6.44 -13.74 -11.26
N ALA A 392 -5.55 -13.51 -10.28
CA ALA A 392 -4.73 -14.54 -9.66
C ALA A 392 -5.36 -15.21 -8.43
N THR A 393 -6.32 -14.54 -7.78
CA THR A 393 -7.02 -15.06 -6.58
C THR A 393 -8.38 -15.68 -6.92
N TYR A 394 -9.05 -15.18 -7.97
CA TYR A 394 -10.37 -15.66 -8.41
C TYR A 394 -10.30 -16.11 -9.86
N THR A 395 -9.83 -17.34 -10.11
CA THR A 395 -9.92 -17.92 -11.45
C THR A 395 -11.37 -18.04 -11.87
N ASP A 396 -11.72 -17.46 -13.02
CA ASP A 396 -13.00 -17.69 -13.69
C ASP A 396 -13.18 -19.19 -13.89
N THR A 397 -14.02 -19.81 -13.06
CA THR A 397 -14.41 -21.22 -13.23
C THR A 397 -15.55 -21.39 -14.24
N ASN A 398 -15.98 -20.30 -14.88
CA ASN A 398 -17.04 -20.32 -15.90
C ASN A 398 -16.51 -19.85 -17.26
N SER A 399 -15.61 -20.64 -17.85
CA SER A 399 -15.59 -20.77 -19.30
C SER A 399 -16.12 -22.15 -19.64
N THR A 400 -17.45 -22.30 -19.57
CA THR A 400 -18.13 -23.38 -20.29
C THR A 400 -17.91 -23.08 -21.77
N SER A 401 -16.89 -23.71 -22.34
CA SER A 401 -16.69 -23.79 -23.77
C SER A 401 -17.92 -24.46 -24.38
N ASN A 402 -18.87 -23.67 -24.86
CA ASN A 402 -19.80 -24.13 -25.87
C ASN A 402 -19.00 -24.33 -27.16
N SER A 403 -18.30 -25.45 -27.26
CA SER A 403 -17.95 -26.02 -28.54
C SER A 403 -19.23 -26.63 -29.10
N THR A 404 -19.96 -25.84 -29.88
CA THR A 404 -20.89 -26.39 -30.87
C THR A 404 -20.07 -27.28 -31.78
N SER A 405 -20.15 -28.59 -31.55
CA SER A 405 -19.73 -29.60 -32.51
C SER A 405 -20.70 -29.54 -33.68
N ASP A 406 -20.30 -28.88 -34.76
CA ASP A 406 -20.83 -29.14 -36.09
C ASP A 406 -20.52 -30.60 -36.43
N THR A 407 -21.47 -31.49 -36.10
CA THR A 407 -21.54 -32.80 -36.73
C THR A 407 -22.26 -32.64 -38.05
N ASP A 408 -21.45 -32.52 -39.08
CA ASP A 408 -21.76 -32.78 -40.47
C ASP A 408 -22.45 -34.15 -40.58
N SER A 409 -23.74 -34.17 -40.90
CA SER A 409 -24.46 -35.38 -41.29
C SER A 409 -25.08 -35.16 -42.67
N THR A 410 -24.32 -35.50 -43.69
CA THR A 410 -24.85 -35.73 -45.03
C THR A 410 -25.29 -37.19 -45.18
N ASN A 411 -26.44 -37.34 -45.86
CA ASN A 411 -27.04 -38.52 -46.48
C ASN A 411 -27.64 -39.62 -45.58
N GLU A 412 -28.95 -39.82 -45.68
CA GLU A 412 -29.51 -40.72 -46.71
C GLU A 412 -31.02 -40.49 -46.93
N SER A 413 -31.46 -40.99 -48.07
CA SER A 413 -32.62 -40.67 -48.92
C SER A 413 -33.95 -41.37 -48.60
N SER A 414 -35.02 -40.87 -49.27
CA SER A 414 -36.31 -41.50 -49.64
C SER A 414 -37.29 -41.80 -48.49
N VAL A 415 -38.49 -41.21 -48.44
CA VAL A 415 -39.68 -41.37 -49.31
C VAL A 415 -40.61 -40.18 -49.09
#